data_AF-A0A5E4NHN0-F1
#
_entry.id   AF-A0A5E4NHN0-F1
#
_cell.length_a   1.000
_cell.length_b   1.000
_cell.length_c   1.000
_cell.angle_alpha   90.00
_cell.angle_beta   90.00
_cell.angle_gamma   90.00
#
_symmetry.space_group_name_H-M   'P 1'
#
loop_
_entity.id
_entity.type
_entity.pdbx_description
1 polymer ?
#
loop_
_entity_poly.entity_id
_entity_poly.type
_entity_poly.pdbx_seq_one_letter_code
_entity_poly.pdbx_strand_id
1 'polypeptide(L)'
;MLMIQKRLTYFILTSFSFILGCTLTLFFLHTTTLKPIASPIDVSKIKLLVLILSAVKNQIRRDAIRETWAQAYGDVKILFVLSKDQYLNAEKLIHSDILEVNIPDEYRLLSHKLLESFNSVRNIDFDYLLKCDDDTFVDVTKVINELETAPKNKFYWGYFDGNAHIKRAGKWKETEWILCDKYLPYALGGGYVLSKDLIIYMVNNKDYLSFFISEDVSVGVWLAPLNITRKHDRRFDTEFRSRGCCNDYLVTHKRSPQVMKLYWSHIIETGKMCNEEYKDISSYEYNWTVMPSKCCVKNALLCP
;
A
#
# COMPACT_ATOMS: atom_id res chain seq x y z
N MET A 1 29.51 65.47 -14.17
CA MET A 1 28.99 64.39 -15.04
C MET A 1 29.06 63.00 -14.39
N LEU A 2 30.18 62.59 -13.78
CA LEU A 2 30.32 61.27 -13.12
C LEU A 2 29.34 60.99 -11.96
N MET A 3 28.99 61.99 -11.14
CA MET A 3 28.08 61.80 -10.00
C MET A 3 26.62 61.51 -10.42
N ILE A 4 26.20 62.04 -11.57
CA ILE A 4 24.85 61.82 -12.11
C ILE A 4 24.74 60.39 -12.67
N GLN A 5 25.79 59.91 -13.37
CA GLN A 5 25.84 58.52 -13.84
C GLN A 5 25.82 57.53 -12.68
N LYS A 6 26.60 57.74 -11.61
CA LYS A 6 26.59 56.84 -10.44
C LYS A 6 25.23 56.79 -9.75
N ARG A 7 24.52 57.91 -9.63
CA ARG A 7 23.16 57.95 -9.06
C ARG A 7 22.15 57.24 -9.95
N LEU A 8 22.25 57.39 -11.27
CA LEU A 8 21.37 56.71 -12.22
C LEU A 8 21.58 55.20 -12.20
N THR A 9 22.83 54.72 -12.18
CA THR A 9 23.15 53.29 -12.08
C THR A 9 22.62 52.69 -10.78
N TYR A 10 22.75 53.40 -9.66
CA TYR A 10 22.24 52.93 -8.37
C TYR A 10 20.72 52.82 -8.38
N PHE A 11 20.02 53.81 -8.95
CA PHE A 11 18.57 53.81 -9.06
C PHE A 11 18.04 52.68 -9.96
N ILE A 12 18.77 52.34 -11.03
CA ILE A 12 18.45 51.21 -11.90
C ILE A 12 18.65 49.88 -11.16
N LEU A 13 19.76 49.72 -10.41
CA LEU A 13 20.01 48.48 -9.66
C LEU A 13 18.97 48.24 -8.56
N THR A 14 18.59 49.28 -7.82
CA THR A 14 17.59 49.16 -6.74
C THR A 14 16.21 48.86 -7.31
N SER A 15 15.84 49.50 -8.42
CA SER A 15 14.57 49.25 -9.12
C SER A 15 14.51 47.83 -9.69
N PHE A 16 15.60 47.35 -10.30
CA PHE A 16 15.68 45.98 -10.82
C PHE A 16 15.58 44.93 -9.70
N SER A 17 16.25 45.17 -8.57
CA SER A 17 16.21 44.27 -7.41
C SER A 17 14.81 44.22 -6.78
N PHE A 18 14.11 45.36 -6.74
CA PHE A 18 12.72 45.43 -6.28
C PHE A 18 11.76 44.68 -7.21
N ILE A 19 11.87 44.89 -8.52
CA ILE A 19 11.04 44.19 -9.51
C ILE A 19 11.28 42.69 -9.46
N LEU A 20 12.55 42.25 -9.38
CA LEU A 20 12.91 40.84 -9.29
C LEU A 20 12.39 40.20 -7.98
N GLY A 21 12.46 40.94 -6.87
CA GLY A 21 11.85 40.51 -5.60
C GLY A 21 10.34 40.37 -5.71
N CYS A 22 9.64 41.36 -6.30
CA CYS A 22 8.20 41.30 -6.50
C CYS A 22 7.77 40.15 -7.42
N THR A 23 8.49 39.91 -8.52
CA THR A 23 8.16 38.81 -9.45
C THR A 23 8.39 37.44 -8.83
N LEU A 24 9.48 37.25 -8.07
CA LEU A 24 9.71 36.03 -7.30
C LEU A 24 8.63 35.81 -6.24
N THR A 25 8.26 36.86 -5.50
CA THR A 25 7.22 36.77 -4.46
C THR A 25 5.86 36.45 -5.06
N LEU A 26 5.50 37.07 -6.19
CA LEU A 26 4.28 36.77 -6.94
C LEU A 26 4.29 35.36 -7.54
N PHE A 27 5.44 34.86 -8.00
CA PHE A 27 5.57 33.48 -8.47
C PHE A 27 5.36 32.46 -7.34
N PHE A 28 5.93 32.70 -6.15
CA PHE A 28 5.69 31.88 -4.95
C PHE A 28 4.26 32.01 -4.40
N LEU A 29 3.63 33.18 -4.50
CA LEU A 29 2.21 33.37 -4.18
C LEU A 29 1.30 32.68 -5.20
N HIS A 30 1.70 32.64 -6.47
CA HIS A 30 0.94 31.96 -7.52
C HIS A 30 1.03 30.43 -7.40
N THR A 31 2.21 29.90 -7.07
CA THR A 31 2.36 28.44 -6.80
C THR A 31 1.66 28.01 -5.52
N THR A 32 1.45 28.90 -4.55
CA THR A 32 0.68 28.60 -3.32
C THR A 32 -0.83 28.80 -3.47
N THR A 33 -1.33 29.42 -4.55
CA THR A 33 -2.76 29.71 -4.75
C THR A 33 -3.48 28.78 -5.74
N LEU A 34 -2.79 27.81 -6.34
CA LEU A 34 -3.44 26.69 -7.03
C LEU A 34 -3.53 25.46 -6.12
N LYS A 35 -4.18 25.63 -4.97
CA LYS A 35 -4.85 24.51 -4.33
C LYS A 35 -6.14 24.31 -5.15
N PRO A 36 -6.36 23.17 -5.82
CA PRO A 36 -7.67 22.94 -6.41
C PRO A 36 -8.68 23.09 -5.28
N ILE A 37 -9.64 23.99 -5.49
CA ILE A 37 -10.85 24.05 -4.68
C ILE A 37 -11.34 22.61 -4.64
N ALA A 38 -11.27 21.99 -3.46
CA ALA A 38 -11.83 20.68 -3.25
C ALA A 38 -13.26 20.75 -3.80
N SER A 39 -13.50 20.02 -4.88
CA SER A 39 -14.86 19.75 -5.32
C SER A 39 -15.65 19.32 -4.08
N PRO A 40 -16.92 19.73 -3.94
CA PRO A 40 -17.77 19.18 -2.89
C PRO A 40 -17.58 17.67 -2.94
N ILE A 41 -17.17 17.08 -1.82
CA ILE A 41 -16.87 15.64 -1.70
C ILE A 41 -18.09 14.93 -2.27
N ASP A 42 -17.96 14.47 -3.51
CA ASP A 42 -18.96 13.62 -4.10
C ASP A 42 -19.01 12.44 -3.14
N VAL A 43 -20.20 12.16 -2.62
CA VAL A 43 -20.43 11.03 -1.71
C VAL A 43 -20.45 9.76 -2.58
N SER A 44 -19.49 9.65 -3.49
CA SER A 44 -19.27 8.48 -4.31
C SER A 44 -18.69 7.41 -3.39
N LYS A 45 -19.40 6.30 -3.34
CA LYS A 45 -18.98 5.10 -2.64
C LYS A 45 -17.56 4.72 -3.12
N ILE A 46 -16.66 4.46 -2.18
CA ILE A 46 -15.27 4.09 -2.50
C ILE A 46 -15.25 2.66 -3.06
N LYS A 47 -14.74 2.47 -4.28
CA LYS A 47 -14.57 1.13 -4.85
C LYS A 47 -13.45 0.38 -4.12
N LEU A 48 -12.33 1.05 -3.87
CA LEU A 48 -11.15 0.46 -3.23
C LEU A 48 -10.58 1.36 -2.14
N LEU A 49 -10.56 0.87 -0.90
CA LEU A 49 -9.81 1.47 0.20
C LEU A 49 -8.44 0.76 0.30
N VAL A 50 -7.34 1.49 0.20
CA VAL A 50 -5.99 0.96 0.36
C VAL A 50 -5.46 1.33 1.74
N LEU A 51 -5.12 0.33 2.55
CA LEU A 51 -4.44 0.51 3.83
C LEU A 51 -2.98 0.09 3.71
N ILE A 52 -2.09 1.05 3.89
CA ILE A 52 -0.64 0.85 3.79
C ILE A 52 -0.06 0.83 5.20
N LEU A 53 0.38 -0.34 5.68
CA LEU A 53 1.03 -0.43 6.97
C LEU A 53 2.42 0.23 6.90
N SER A 54 2.63 1.29 7.68
CA SER A 54 3.87 2.05 7.71
C SER A 54 4.33 2.36 9.14
N ALA A 55 5.57 2.80 9.28
CA ALA A 55 6.18 3.22 10.54
C ALA A 55 6.48 4.72 10.51
N VAL A 56 6.46 5.40 11.65
CA VAL A 56 6.69 6.86 11.75
C VAL A 56 7.96 7.28 10.99
N LYS A 57 9.05 6.53 11.20
CA LYS A 57 10.37 6.72 10.56
C LYS A 57 10.40 6.53 9.03
N ASN A 58 9.40 5.87 8.44
CA ASN A 58 9.38 5.52 7.01
C ASN A 58 8.78 6.64 6.13
N GLN A 59 8.96 7.90 6.49
CA GLN A 59 8.41 9.04 5.74
C GLN A 59 8.84 9.02 4.27
N ILE A 60 10.12 8.74 3.98
CA ILE A 60 10.64 8.63 2.59
C ILE A 60 9.87 7.60 1.75
N ARG A 61 9.40 6.50 2.37
CA ARG A 61 8.61 5.48 1.68
C ARG A 61 7.21 5.99 1.38
N ARG A 62 6.56 6.63 2.36
CA ARG A 62 5.24 7.25 2.17
C ARG A 62 5.28 8.32 1.09
N ASP A 63 6.30 9.18 1.11
CA ASP A 63 6.48 10.24 0.10
C ASP A 63 6.68 9.65 -1.28
N ALA A 64 7.50 8.60 -1.43
CA ALA A 64 7.65 7.91 -2.71
C ALA A 64 6.34 7.29 -3.21
N ILE A 65 5.52 6.73 -2.32
CA ILE A 65 4.19 6.21 -2.68
C ILE A 65 3.28 7.35 -3.17
N ARG A 66 3.21 8.47 -2.43
CA ARG A 66 2.45 9.68 -2.80
C ARG A 66 2.89 10.27 -4.15
N GLU A 67 4.20 10.26 -4.41
CA GLU A 67 4.80 10.75 -5.65
C GLU A 67 4.65 9.76 -6.82
N THR A 68 4.11 8.56 -6.58
CA THR A 68 4.00 7.50 -7.59
C THR A 68 2.58 6.95 -7.69
N TRP A 69 2.38 5.68 -7.37
CA TRP A 69 1.15 4.95 -7.62
C TRP A 69 -0.03 5.40 -6.76
N ALA A 70 0.20 6.17 -5.70
CA ALA A 70 -0.88 6.80 -4.93
C ALA A 70 -1.42 8.11 -5.55
N GLN A 71 -0.91 8.51 -6.72
CA GLN A 71 -1.51 9.57 -7.54
C GLN A 71 -2.81 9.12 -8.25
N ALA A 72 -3.24 7.87 -8.06
CA ALA A 72 -4.43 7.33 -8.71
C ALA A 72 -5.70 8.14 -8.38
N TYR A 73 -6.51 8.38 -9.41
CA TYR A 73 -7.75 9.16 -9.37
C TYR A 73 -8.99 8.26 -9.41
N GLY A 74 -10.12 8.75 -8.90
CA GLY A 74 -11.43 8.08 -8.96
C GLY A 74 -11.91 7.59 -7.59
N ASP A 75 -12.61 6.45 -7.57
CA ASP A 75 -13.24 5.87 -6.36
C ASP A 75 -12.24 5.09 -5.47
N VAL A 76 -11.01 5.59 -5.36
CA VAL A 76 -9.96 5.00 -4.52
C VAL A 76 -9.62 5.93 -3.37
N LYS A 77 -9.53 5.37 -2.16
CA LYS A 77 -9.00 6.09 -1.00
C LYS A 77 -7.78 5.37 -0.48
N ILE A 78 -6.69 6.09 -0.23
CA ILE A 78 -5.44 5.53 0.27
C ILE A 78 -5.16 6.11 1.65
N LEU A 79 -4.85 5.26 2.63
CA LEU A 79 -4.50 5.67 3.98
C LEU A 79 -3.24 4.93 4.45
N PHE A 80 -2.29 5.67 5.00
CA PHE A 80 -1.13 5.14 5.72
C PHE A 80 -1.51 4.86 7.17
N VAL A 81 -1.37 3.61 7.59
CA VAL A 81 -1.67 3.17 8.96
C VAL A 81 -0.41 3.27 9.80
N LEU A 82 -0.43 4.18 10.78
CA LEU A 82 0.71 4.48 11.64
C LEU A 82 0.32 4.37 13.11
N SER A 83 1.29 4.00 13.94
CA SER A 83 1.12 4.11 15.39
C SER A 83 1.11 5.59 15.77
N LYS A 84 0.22 5.97 16.70
CA LYS A 84 0.09 7.35 17.17
C LYS A 84 1.43 7.88 17.68
N ASP A 85 1.87 9.01 17.14
CA ASP A 85 3.16 9.62 17.49
C ASP A 85 3.12 11.14 17.23
N GLN A 86 3.72 11.93 18.12
CA GLN A 86 3.81 13.39 17.99
C GLN A 86 4.59 13.84 16.75
N TYR A 87 5.55 13.04 16.26
CA TYR A 87 6.33 13.36 15.07
C TYR A 87 5.49 13.36 13.78
N LEU A 88 4.27 12.81 13.82
CA LEU A 88 3.34 12.84 12.68
C LEU A 88 2.59 14.17 12.52
N ASN A 89 2.64 15.07 13.51
CA ASN A 89 1.83 16.30 13.48
C ASN A 89 2.12 17.17 12.24
N ALA A 90 3.38 17.34 11.87
CA ALA A 90 3.75 18.10 10.67
C ALA A 90 3.24 17.43 9.38
N GLU A 91 3.38 16.10 9.28
CA GLU A 91 2.94 15.35 8.11
C GLU A 91 1.41 15.39 7.96
N LYS A 92 0.66 15.24 9.07
CA LYS A 92 -0.81 15.33 9.10
C LYS A 92 -1.35 16.72 8.72
N LEU A 93 -0.59 17.79 8.96
CA LEU A 93 -0.97 19.14 8.54
C LEU A 93 -0.88 19.31 7.02
N ILE A 94 0.00 18.55 6.37
CA ILE A 94 0.25 18.61 4.93
C ILE A 94 -0.63 17.59 4.19
N HIS A 95 -0.78 16.40 4.77
CA HIS A 95 -1.45 15.25 4.15
C HIS A 95 -2.65 14.78 4.96
N SER A 96 -3.77 14.55 4.29
CA SER A 96 -5.01 14.02 4.89
C SER A 96 -5.15 12.50 4.72
N ASP A 97 -4.03 11.79 4.60
CA ASP A 97 -3.94 10.37 4.27
C ASP A 97 -3.37 9.51 5.41
N ILE A 98 -3.26 10.04 6.63
CA ILE A 98 -2.74 9.32 7.79
C ILE A 98 -3.89 8.79 8.64
N LEU A 99 -3.87 7.48 8.90
CA LEU A 99 -4.71 6.79 9.87
C LEU A 99 -3.85 6.39 11.09
N GLU A 100 -3.99 7.13 12.19
CA GLU A 100 -3.32 6.80 13.45
C GLU A 100 -4.10 5.75 14.24
N VAL A 101 -3.41 4.72 14.72
CA VAL A 101 -3.96 3.72 15.64
C VAL A 101 -3.17 3.69 16.94
N ASN A 102 -3.85 3.34 18.05
CA ASN A 102 -3.24 3.31 19.38
C ASN A 102 -2.58 1.95 19.68
N ILE A 103 -1.76 1.46 18.76
CA ILE A 103 -1.00 0.22 18.88
C ILE A 103 0.49 0.56 18.79
N PRO A 104 1.35 0.12 19.72
CA PRO A 104 2.80 0.35 19.63
C PRO A 104 3.39 -0.18 18.31
N ASP A 105 4.36 0.53 17.75
CA ASP A 105 4.97 0.18 16.47
C ASP A 105 6.01 -0.94 16.63
N GLU A 106 5.51 -2.14 16.90
CA GLU A 106 6.30 -3.36 17.07
C GLU A 106 5.84 -4.43 16.09
N TYR A 107 6.78 -5.15 15.47
CA TYR A 107 6.44 -6.19 14.48
C TYR A 107 5.48 -7.25 15.04
N ARG A 108 5.66 -7.68 16.29
CA ARG A 108 4.79 -8.67 16.96
C ARG A 108 3.35 -8.17 17.18
N LEU A 109 3.11 -6.87 17.10
CA LEU A 109 1.80 -6.24 17.26
C LEU A 109 1.18 -5.85 15.90
N LEU A 110 1.77 -6.26 14.78
CA LEU A 110 1.28 -5.89 13.45
C LEU A 110 -0.15 -6.38 13.19
N SER A 111 -0.49 -7.58 13.67
CA SER A 111 -1.86 -8.14 13.59
C SER A 111 -2.87 -7.31 14.38
N HIS A 112 -2.45 -6.75 15.52
CA HIS A 112 -3.29 -5.85 16.33
C HIS A 112 -3.45 -4.49 15.63
N LYS A 113 -2.35 -3.95 15.10
CA LYS A 113 -2.33 -2.71 14.30
C LYS A 113 -3.27 -2.82 13.10
N LEU A 114 -3.26 -3.95 12.40
CA LEU A 114 -4.17 -4.20 11.29
C LEU A 114 -5.63 -4.24 11.74
N LEU A 115 -5.95 -5.05 12.75
CA LEU A 115 -7.34 -5.18 13.20
C LEU A 115 -7.91 -3.84 13.72
N GLU A 116 -7.08 -3.04 14.39
CA GLU A 116 -7.47 -1.70 14.83
C GLU A 116 -7.68 -0.75 13.64
N SER A 117 -6.88 -0.88 12.59
CA SER A 117 -7.08 -0.13 11.34
C SER A 117 -8.39 -0.50 10.65
N PHE A 118 -8.74 -1.80 10.62
CA PHE A 118 -10.03 -2.28 10.12
C PHE A 118 -11.20 -1.71 10.92
N ASN A 119 -11.08 -1.72 12.25
CA ASN A 119 -12.09 -1.14 13.12
C ASN A 119 -12.27 0.37 12.88
N SER A 120 -11.16 1.08 12.69
CA SER A 120 -11.17 2.53 12.45
C SER A 120 -11.86 2.93 11.13
N VAL A 121 -11.77 2.08 10.10
CA VAL A 121 -12.37 2.37 8.78
C VAL A 121 -13.73 1.70 8.55
N ARG A 122 -14.25 0.93 9.52
CA ARG A 122 -15.48 0.11 9.35
C ARG A 122 -16.71 0.89 8.87
N ASN A 123 -16.79 2.17 9.23
CA ASN A 123 -17.90 3.06 8.89
C ASN A 123 -17.71 3.80 7.56
N ILE A 124 -16.55 3.67 6.91
CA ILE A 124 -16.32 4.23 5.57
C ILE A 124 -17.08 3.37 4.56
N ASP A 125 -17.83 3.97 3.63
CA ASP A 125 -18.53 3.22 2.59
C ASP A 125 -17.57 2.83 1.45
N PHE A 126 -17.10 1.57 1.48
CA PHE A 126 -16.24 0.99 0.45
C PHE A 126 -16.65 -0.43 0.05
N ASP A 127 -16.31 -0.89 -1.15
CA ASP A 127 -16.54 -2.27 -1.60
C ASP A 127 -15.41 -3.22 -1.13
N TYR A 128 -14.16 -2.84 -1.42
CA TYR A 128 -12.97 -3.66 -1.17
C TYR A 128 -11.91 -2.92 -0.38
N LEU A 129 -11.10 -3.66 0.37
CA LEU A 129 -9.92 -3.17 1.07
C LEU A 129 -8.68 -3.91 0.56
N LEU A 130 -7.71 -3.17 0.01
CA LEU A 130 -6.36 -3.67 -0.26
C LEU A 130 -5.46 -3.33 0.92
N LYS A 131 -4.94 -4.35 1.61
CA LYS A 131 -3.85 -4.18 2.55
C LYS A 131 -2.53 -4.34 1.81
N CYS A 132 -1.56 -3.48 2.07
CA CYS A 132 -0.18 -3.67 1.62
C CYS A 132 0.85 -3.03 2.58
N ASP A 133 2.12 -3.31 2.34
CA ASP A 133 3.24 -2.74 3.10
C ASP A 133 3.81 -1.47 2.42
N ASP A 134 4.48 -0.59 3.16
CA ASP A 134 5.11 0.62 2.62
C ASP A 134 6.35 0.37 1.71
N ASP A 135 6.74 -0.88 1.49
CA ASP A 135 7.63 -1.31 0.40
C ASP A 135 6.91 -2.09 -0.71
N THR A 136 5.65 -1.77 -0.95
CA THR A 136 4.86 -2.38 -2.03
C THR A 136 4.53 -1.35 -3.11
N PHE A 137 4.69 -1.75 -4.37
CA PHE A 137 4.18 -1.01 -5.53
C PHE A 137 2.87 -1.64 -5.98
N VAL A 138 1.86 -0.82 -6.33
CA VAL A 138 0.55 -1.29 -6.76
C VAL A 138 0.18 -0.64 -8.08
N ASP A 139 -0.16 -1.43 -9.10
CA ASP A 139 -0.86 -0.92 -10.28
C ASP A 139 -2.36 -0.80 -9.95
N VAL A 140 -2.73 0.34 -9.37
CA VAL A 140 -4.08 0.58 -8.84
C VAL A 140 -5.14 0.45 -9.95
N THR A 141 -4.84 0.92 -11.16
CA THR A 141 -5.76 0.84 -12.31
C THR A 141 -6.05 -0.61 -12.66
N LYS A 142 -5.03 -1.47 -12.75
CA LYS A 142 -5.25 -2.89 -13.03
C LYS A 142 -6.00 -3.60 -11.91
N VAL A 143 -5.72 -3.26 -10.65
CA VAL A 143 -6.46 -3.81 -9.50
C VAL A 143 -7.95 -3.45 -9.58
N ILE A 144 -8.30 -2.19 -9.86
CA ILE A 144 -9.72 -1.79 -10.00
C ILE A 144 -10.41 -2.54 -11.13
N ASN A 145 -9.76 -2.66 -12.29
CA ASN A 145 -10.33 -3.37 -13.45
C ASN A 145 -10.69 -4.82 -13.12
N GLU A 146 -9.84 -5.52 -12.36
CA GLU A 146 -10.13 -6.87 -11.88
C GLU A 146 -11.31 -6.92 -10.89
N LEU A 147 -11.48 -5.87 -10.08
CA LEU A 147 -12.55 -5.76 -9.09
C LEU A 147 -13.93 -5.44 -9.69
N GLU A 148 -14.00 -5.07 -10.97
CA GLU A 148 -15.29 -4.89 -11.68
C GLU A 148 -16.07 -6.19 -11.81
N THR A 149 -15.37 -7.31 -11.96
CA THR A 149 -15.99 -8.65 -12.12
C THR A 149 -15.82 -9.53 -10.88
N ALA A 150 -15.16 -9.04 -9.84
CA ALA A 150 -14.95 -9.78 -8.60
C ALA A 150 -16.23 -9.92 -7.76
N PRO A 151 -16.36 -11.00 -6.95
CA PRO A 151 -17.44 -11.11 -5.98
C PRO A 151 -17.41 -9.97 -4.97
N LYS A 152 -18.55 -9.28 -4.82
CA LYS A 152 -18.69 -8.12 -3.90
C LYS A 152 -18.59 -8.48 -2.42
N ASN A 153 -18.84 -9.74 -2.07
CA ASN A 153 -18.84 -10.23 -0.70
C ASN A 153 -18.06 -11.54 -0.64
N LYS A 154 -17.57 -11.88 0.55
CA LYS A 154 -16.86 -13.13 0.84
C LYS A 154 -15.66 -13.35 -0.09
N PHE A 155 -14.92 -12.30 -0.41
CA PHE A 155 -13.83 -12.34 -1.37
C PHE A 155 -12.49 -12.05 -0.70
N TYR A 156 -11.55 -12.99 -0.84
CA TYR A 156 -10.18 -12.89 -0.36
C TYR A 156 -9.22 -13.21 -1.51
N TRP A 157 -8.47 -12.22 -1.96
CA TRP A 157 -7.66 -12.28 -3.17
C TRP A 157 -6.20 -11.90 -2.91
N GLY A 158 -5.28 -12.71 -3.40
CA GLY A 158 -3.85 -12.44 -3.30
C GLY A 158 -3.04 -13.68 -3.66
N TYR A 159 -1.76 -13.69 -3.28
CA TYR A 159 -0.90 -14.85 -3.50
C TYR A 159 -0.93 -15.79 -2.29
N PHE A 160 -1.71 -16.87 -2.37
CA PHE A 160 -1.88 -17.82 -1.26
C PHE A 160 -0.70 -18.78 -1.09
N ASP A 161 -0.28 -19.03 0.15
CA ASP A 161 0.63 -20.11 0.55
C ASP A 161 -0.08 -21.04 1.55
N GLY A 162 -0.12 -22.33 1.25
CA GLY A 162 -0.69 -23.38 2.11
C GLY A 162 0.36 -24.36 2.67
N ASN A 163 1.63 -24.15 2.34
CA ASN A 163 2.73 -25.04 2.67
C ASN A 163 3.81 -24.37 3.55
N ALA A 164 3.53 -23.15 4.03
CA ALA A 164 4.43 -22.37 4.86
C ALA A 164 4.71 -23.05 6.22
N HIS A 165 6.00 -23.09 6.58
CA HIS A 165 6.45 -23.60 7.87
C HIS A 165 6.39 -22.53 8.96
N ILE A 166 6.04 -22.95 10.18
CA ILE A 166 6.09 -22.08 11.35
C ILE A 166 7.51 -21.56 11.54
N LYS A 167 7.64 -20.24 11.68
CA LYS A 167 8.93 -19.61 11.95
C LYS A 167 9.32 -19.89 13.40
N ARG A 168 10.41 -20.63 13.61
CA ARG A 168 10.89 -21.00 14.96
C ARG A 168 12.00 -20.11 15.50
N ALA A 169 12.49 -19.16 14.71
CA ALA A 169 13.61 -18.27 15.07
C ALA A 169 13.51 -16.91 14.37
N GLY A 170 14.34 -15.97 14.84
CA GLY A 170 14.44 -14.60 14.30
C GLY A 170 13.27 -13.71 14.69
N LYS A 171 13.18 -12.53 14.07
CA LYS A 171 12.13 -11.52 14.33
C LYS A 171 10.70 -12.00 14.06
N TRP A 172 10.56 -13.12 13.35
CA TRP A 172 9.29 -13.73 12.98
C TRP A 172 8.94 -14.96 13.82
N LYS A 173 9.74 -15.28 14.85
CA LYS A 173 9.57 -16.48 15.67
C LYS A 173 8.17 -16.51 16.27
N GLU A 174 7.40 -17.54 15.92
CA GLU A 174 6.07 -17.79 16.44
C GLU A 174 6.13 -18.86 17.55
N THR A 175 5.79 -18.45 18.78
CA THR A 175 5.82 -19.33 19.95
C THR A 175 4.44 -19.88 20.31
N GLU A 176 3.37 -19.17 19.97
CA GLU A 176 2.01 -19.49 20.41
C GLU A 176 1.24 -20.34 19.39
N TRP A 177 1.88 -20.78 18.31
CA TRP A 177 1.24 -21.59 17.28
C TRP A 177 0.97 -23.02 17.75
N ILE A 178 -0.32 -23.34 17.92
CA ILE A 178 -0.81 -24.65 18.36
C ILE A 178 -1.79 -25.32 17.38
N LEU A 179 -2.09 -24.67 16.25
CA LEU A 179 -3.21 -25.10 15.38
C LEU A 179 -2.88 -26.28 14.47
N CYS A 180 -1.62 -26.40 14.02
CA CYS A 180 -1.19 -27.41 13.05
C CYS A 180 0.35 -27.49 12.95
N ASP A 181 0.88 -28.47 12.23
CA ASP A 181 2.32 -28.62 11.95
C ASP A 181 2.87 -27.59 10.95
N LYS A 182 1.97 -26.90 10.24
CA LYS A 182 2.25 -25.80 9.29
C LYS A 182 1.28 -24.65 9.54
N TYR A 183 1.57 -23.48 8.99
CA TYR A 183 0.56 -22.42 8.97
C TYR A 183 -0.66 -22.85 8.15
N LEU A 184 -1.85 -22.40 8.56
CA LEU A 184 -3.06 -22.54 7.74
C LEU A 184 -2.94 -21.70 6.47
N PRO A 185 -3.64 -22.02 5.36
CA PRO A 185 -3.58 -21.25 4.13
C PRO A 185 -3.87 -19.76 4.31
N TYR A 186 -3.01 -18.91 3.76
CA TYR A 186 -3.13 -17.45 3.85
C TYR A 186 -2.56 -16.76 2.60
N ALA A 187 -3.03 -15.55 2.28
CA ALA A 187 -2.41 -14.73 1.24
C ALA A 187 -1.19 -13.99 1.81
N LEU A 188 -0.08 -13.97 1.09
CA LEU A 188 1.17 -13.39 1.58
C LEU A 188 1.08 -11.87 1.80
N GLY A 189 1.68 -11.41 2.90
CA GLY A 189 1.48 -10.08 3.46
C GLY A 189 1.96 -8.87 2.64
N GLY A 190 2.75 -9.06 1.59
CA GLY A 190 3.13 -7.94 0.70
C GLY A 190 1.91 -7.21 0.11
N GLY A 191 0.80 -7.93 -0.06
CA GLY A 191 -0.50 -7.32 -0.26
C GLY A 191 -1.59 -8.32 -0.62
N TYR A 192 -2.82 -8.00 -0.24
CA TYR A 192 -4.01 -8.81 -0.53
C TYR A 192 -5.28 -7.95 -0.44
N VAL A 193 -6.33 -8.38 -1.13
CA VAL A 193 -7.63 -7.71 -1.15
C VAL A 193 -8.67 -8.52 -0.38
N LEU A 194 -9.48 -7.82 0.42
CA LEU A 194 -10.62 -8.36 1.15
C LEU A 194 -11.88 -7.56 0.79
N SER A 195 -13.02 -8.23 0.61
CA SER A 195 -14.32 -7.55 0.57
C SER A 195 -14.70 -6.99 1.95
N LYS A 196 -15.45 -5.89 1.98
CA LYS A 196 -15.80 -5.19 3.22
C LYS A 196 -16.50 -6.09 4.25
N ASP A 197 -17.34 -7.03 3.84
CA ASP A 197 -18.02 -7.96 4.76
C ASP A 197 -17.05 -8.83 5.57
N LEU A 198 -15.90 -9.22 5.00
CA LEU A 198 -14.85 -9.95 5.74
C LEU A 198 -14.16 -9.05 6.77
N ILE A 199 -13.94 -7.78 6.42
CA ILE A 199 -13.41 -6.78 7.36
C ILE A 199 -14.37 -6.61 8.55
N ILE A 200 -15.66 -6.44 8.28
CA ILE A 200 -16.69 -6.31 9.31
C ILE A 200 -16.79 -7.57 10.18
N TYR A 201 -16.69 -8.76 9.59
CA TYR A 201 -16.66 -10.01 10.34
C TYR A 201 -15.50 -10.04 11.35
N MET A 202 -14.27 -9.72 10.91
CA MET A 202 -13.11 -9.75 11.80
C MET A 202 -13.23 -8.72 12.92
N VAL A 203 -13.67 -7.50 12.61
CA VAL A 203 -13.87 -6.44 13.62
C VAL A 203 -14.93 -6.84 14.66
N ASN A 204 -16.07 -7.38 14.21
CA ASN A 204 -17.15 -7.75 15.12
C ASN A 204 -16.84 -8.97 15.98
N ASN A 205 -15.91 -9.83 15.55
CA ASN A 205 -15.53 -11.05 16.28
C ASN A 205 -14.16 -10.96 16.96
N LYS A 206 -13.58 -9.75 17.03
CA LYS A 206 -12.20 -9.51 17.50
C LYS A 206 -11.84 -10.18 18.82
N ASP A 207 -12.78 -10.29 19.75
CA ASP A 207 -12.55 -10.84 21.10
C ASP A 207 -12.37 -12.38 21.09
N TYR A 208 -12.72 -13.05 19.98
CA TYR A 208 -12.53 -14.49 19.77
C TYR A 208 -11.32 -14.83 18.89
N LEU A 209 -10.65 -13.81 18.33
CA LEU A 209 -9.58 -14.01 17.38
C LEU A 209 -8.25 -14.29 18.08
N SER A 210 -7.56 -15.35 17.67
CA SER A 210 -6.17 -15.60 18.08
C SER A 210 -5.23 -14.73 17.25
N PHE A 211 -4.32 -14.00 17.90
CA PHE A 211 -3.34 -13.16 17.22
C PHE A 211 -2.00 -13.89 17.10
N PHE A 212 -1.44 -13.90 15.90
CA PHE A 212 -0.11 -14.42 15.61
C PHE A 212 0.84 -13.29 15.24
N ILE A 213 2.15 -13.51 15.32
CA ILE A 213 3.18 -12.49 15.07
C ILE A 213 3.14 -12.01 13.63
N SER A 214 2.81 -12.89 12.69
CA SER A 214 2.59 -12.51 11.29
C SER A 214 1.12 -12.12 11.09
N GLU A 215 0.92 -10.91 10.58
CA GLU A 215 -0.40 -10.35 10.32
C GLU A 215 -1.15 -11.17 9.26
N ASP A 216 -0.48 -11.49 8.17
CA ASP A 216 -1.04 -12.26 7.05
C ASP A 216 -1.48 -13.68 7.47
N VAL A 217 -0.67 -14.34 8.31
CA VAL A 217 -1.04 -15.61 8.95
C VAL A 217 -2.26 -15.44 9.84
N SER A 218 -2.34 -14.35 10.62
CA SER A 218 -3.50 -14.07 11.48
C SER A 218 -4.77 -13.94 10.67
N VAL A 219 -4.76 -13.17 9.58
CA VAL A 219 -5.90 -13.04 8.65
C VAL A 219 -6.27 -14.39 8.03
N GLY A 220 -5.28 -15.19 7.63
CA GLY A 220 -5.50 -16.56 7.16
C GLY A 220 -6.26 -17.42 8.16
N VAL A 221 -5.86 -17.38 9.44
CA VAL A 221 -6.54 -18.11 10.52
C VAL A 221 -7.95 -17.57 10.78
N TRP A 222 -8.13 -16.26 10.88
CA TRP A 222 -9.43 -15.64 11.17
C TRP A 222 -10.49 -15.95 10.11
N LEU A 223 -10.06 -16.12 8.86
CA LEU A 223 -10.93 -16.45 7.74
C LEU A 223 -10.98 -17.94 7.41
N ALA A 224 -10.11 -18.78 7.99
CA ALA A 224 -10.03 -20.22 7.73
C ALA A 224 -11.38 -20.97 7.85
N PRO A 225 -12.21 -20.75 8.89
CA PRO A 225 -13.46 -21.49 9.04
C PRO A 225 -14.58 -21.01 8.12
N LEU A 226 -14.39 -19.89 7.40
CA LEU A 226 -15.44 -19.27 6.61
C LEU A 226 -15.55 -19.89 5.22
N ASN A 227 -16.80 -20.05 4.77
CA ASN A 227 -17.14 -20.38 3.39
C ASN A 227 -17.06 -19.11 2.52
N ILE A 228 -15.87 -18.84 1.98
CA ILE A 228 -15.51 -17.64 1.22
C ILE A 228 -14.79 -18.01 -0.08
N THR A 229 -14.84 -17.11 -1.05
CA THR A 229 -14.08 -17.22 -2.29
C THR A 229 -12.64 -16.78 -2.05
N ARG A 230 -11.70 -17.71 -2.21
CA ARG A 230 -10.26 -17.45 -2.18
C ARG A 230 -9.73 -17.47 -3.61
N LYS A 231 -9.24 -16.33 -4.11
CA LYS A 231 -8.62 -16.22 -5.43
C LYS A 231 -7.10 -16.18 -5.25
N HIS A 232 -6.43 -17.25 -5.64
CA HIS A 232 -4.98 -17.22 -5.82
C HIS A 232 -4.67 -16.47 -7.12
N ASP A 233 -3.67 -15.59 -7.10
CA ASP A 233 -3.29 -14.81 -8.29
C ASP A 233 -1.79 -14.55 -8.32
N ARG A 234 -1.14 -15.08 -9.35
CA ARG A 234 0.31 -15.00 -9.53
C ARG A 234 0.76 -13.58 -9.85
N ARG A 235 -0.16 -12.66 -10.20
CA ARG A 235 0.16 -11.24 -10.41
C ARG A 235 0.36 -10.47 -9.10
N PHE A 236 0.14 -11.09 -7.94
CA PHE A 236 0.56 -10.60 -6.63
C PHE A 236 1.97 -11.12 -6.32
N ASP A 237 2.99 -10.33 -6.65
CA ASP A 237 4.39 -10.59 -6.29
C ASP A 237 4.70 -10.17 -4.87
N THR A 238 4.20 -10.97 -3.92
CA THR A 238 4.19 -10.65 -2.49
C THR A 238 5.01 -11.60 -1.62
N GLU A 239 5.88 -12.43 -2.23
CA GLU A 239 6.88 -13.22 -1.51
C GLU A 239 7.90 -12.32 -0.78
N PHE A 240 8.73 -12.91 0.10
CA PHE A 240 9.74 -12.19 0.88
C PHE A 240 10.76 -11.43 0.00
N ARG A 241 11.02 -11.95 -1.20
CA ARG A 241 11.76 -11.31 -2.28
C ARG A 241 10.87 -11.31 -3.52
N SER A 242 10.95 -10.25 -4.31
CA SER A 242 10.17 -10.21 -5.55
C SER A 242 10.65 -11.28 -6.52
N ARG A 243 9.73 -11.81 -7.31
CA ARG A 243 9.99 -12.84 -8.31
C ARG A 243 10.56 -12.26 -9.62
N GLY A 244 10.67 -10.95 -9.72
CA GLY A 244 11.33 -10.25 -10.83
C GLY A 244 10.52 -9.01 -11.24
N CYS A 245 10.46 -8.75 -12.54
CA CYS A 245 9.66 -7.66 -13.10
C CYS A 245 8.81 -8.21 -14.25
N CYS A 246 7.50 -8.05 -14.15
CA CYS A 246 6.54 -8.41 -15.18
C CYS A 246 5.49 -7.31 -15.26
N ASN A 247 5.14 -6.90 -16.47
CA ASN A 247 4.23 -5.79 -16.67
C ASN A 247 2.82 -6.12 -16.20
N ASP A 248 2.45 -7.40 -16.13
CA ASP A 248 1.12 -7.83 -15.66
C ASP A 248 1.02 -7.94 -14.13
N TYR A 249 2.09 -7.64 -13.39
CA TYR A 249 1.99 -7.55 -11.93
C TYR A 249 1.01 -6.46 -11.49
N LEU A 250 0.14 -6.84 -10.55
CA LEU A 250 -0.82 -5.97 -9.88
C LEU A 250 -0.23 -5.36 -8.61
N VAL A 251 0.51 -6.19 -7.86
CA VAL A 251 1.10 -5.84 -6.58
C VAL A 251 2.52 -6.41 -6.57
N THR A 252 3.51 -5.57 -6.27
CA THR A 252 4.92 -5.96 -6.32
C THR A 252 5.65 -5.55 -5.06
N HIS A 253 6.15 -6.54 -4.33
CA HIS A 253 6.84 -6.41 -3.05
C HIS A 253 8.13 -7.26 -3.05
N LYS A 254 9.26 -6.82 -2.52
CA LYS A 254 9.56 -5.51 -1.91
C LYS A 254 10.15 -4.54 -2.94
N ARG A 255 9.80 -3.26 -2.85
CA ARG A 255 10.33 -2.19 -3.70
C ARG A 255 10.87 -1.04 -2.86
N SER A 256 12.06 -0.56 -3.23
CA SER A 256 12.61 0.65 -2.62
C SER A 256 11.91 1.89 -3.19
N PRO A 257 11.94 3.03 -2.48
CA PRO A 257 11.46 4.31 -3.01
C PRO A 257 11.95 4.63 -4.43
N GLN A 258 13.23 4.35 -4.72
CA GLN A 258 13.83 4.60 -6.04
C GLN A 258 13.23 3.70 -7.11
N VAL A 259 13.02 2.40 -6.81
CA VAL A 259 12.42 1.48 -7.77
C VAL A 259 10.94 1.80 -8.00
N MET A 260 10.20 2.21 -6.96
CA MET A 260 8.81 2.67 -7.13
C MET A 260 8.73 3.86 -8.10
N LYS A 261 9.62 4.84 -7.95
CA LYS A 261 9.70 6.00 -8.86
C LYS A 261 10.04 5.61 -10.28
N LEU A 262 10.98 4.67 -10.46
CA LEU A 262 11.36 4.15 -11.77
C LEU A 262 10.21 3.40 -12.45
N TYR A 263 9.50 2.54 -11.72
CA TYR A 263 8.33 1.85 -12.26
C TYR A 263 7.24 2.83 -12.67
N TRP A 264 6.99 3.84 -11.84
CA TRP A 264 6.00 4.86 -12.14
C TRP A 264 6.37 5.69 -13.37
N SER A 265 7.61 6.13 -13.50
CA SER A 265 8.05 6.88 -14.69
C SER A 265 7.87 6.04 -15.95
N HIS A 266 8.25 4.77 -15.94
CA HIS A 266 8.03 3.89 -17.10
C HIS A 266 6.56 3.68 -17.42
N ILE A 267 5.69 3.52 -16.40
CA ILE A 267 4.25 3.35 -16.63
C ILE A 267 3.66 4.60 -17.29
N ILE A 268 4.04 5.79 -16.81
CA ILE A 268 3.58 7.06 -17.39
C ILE A 268 4.10 7.26 -18.81
N GLU A 269 5.36 6.91 -19.08
CA GLU A 269 5.99 7.11 -20.39
C GLU A 269 5.59 6.07 -21.44
N THR A 270 5.40 4.82 -21.03
CA THR A 270 5.32 3.67 -21.96
C THR A 270 4.09 2.78 -21.74
N GLY A 271 3.35 2.97 -20.64
CA GLY A 271 2.28 2.08 -20.22
C GLY A 271 2.77 0.74 -19.61
N LYS A 272 4.09 0.59 -19.39
CA LYS A 272 4.73 -0.62 -18.88
C LYS A 272 5.52 -0.34 -17.61
N MET A 273 5.49 -1.28 -16.65
CA MET A 273 6.26 -1.21 -15.40
C MET A 273 7.77 -1.41 -15.64
N CYS A 274 8.11 -2.31 -16.55
CA CYS A 274 9.45 -2.78 -16.83
C CYS A 274 9.74 -2.59 -18.32
N ASN A 275 10.94 -2.08 -18.66
CA ASN A 275 11.40 -2.04 -20.05
C ASN A 275 11.59 -3.46 -20.62
N GLU A 276 12.19 -4.32 -19.80
CA GLU A 276 12.37 -5.74 -20.07
C GLU A 276 11.84 -6.54 -18.88
N GLU A 277 11.07 -7.59 -19.17
CA GLU A 277 10.57 -8.50 -18.15
C GLU A 277 11.64 -9.54 -17.81
N TYR A 278 11.78 -9.84 -16.54
CA TYR A 278 12.71 -10.85 -16.06
C TYR A 278 12.15 -11.55 -14.83
N LYS A 279 12.66 -12.75 -14.59
CA LYS A 279 12.21 -13.64 -13.52
C LYS A 279 13.39 -14.17 -12.73
N ASP A 280 13.41 -13.87 -11.44
CA ASP A 280 14.44 -14.32 -10.51
C ASP A 280 14.00 -15.58 -9.75
N ILE A 281 12.70 -15.74 -9.52
CA ILE A 281 12.15 -16.80 -8.67
C ILE A 281 10.90 -17.40 -9.32
N SER A 282 10.76 -18.73 -9.22
CA SER A 282 9.58 -19.45 -9.71
C SER A 282 8.33 -19.15 -8.87
N SER A 283 7.21 -18.91 -9.55
CA SER A 283 5.87 -18.85 -8.98
C SER A 283 5.24 -20.25 -8.95
N TYR A 284 4.05 -20.36 -8.37
CA TYR A 284 3.21 -21.55 -8.40
C TYR A 284 1.75 -21.14 -8.62
N GLU A 285 0.92 -22.09 -9.05
CA GLU A 285 -0.53 -21.97 -9.05
C GLU A 285 -1.06 -22.74 -7.83
N TYR A 286 -1.92 -22.13 -7.02
CA TYR A 286 -2.45 -22.80 -5.83
C TYR A 286 -3.49 -23.85 -6.22
N ASN A 287 -3.16 -25.12 -6.01
CA ASN A 287 -4.10 -26.21 -6.26
C ASN A 287 -5.03 -26.41 -5.05
N TRP A 288 -6.28 -25.94 -5.18
CA TRP A 288 -7.32 -26.06 -4.15
C TRP A 288 -7.89 -27.48 -3.98
N THR A 289 -7.58 -28.42 -4.88
CA THR A 289 -8.10 -29.80 -4.85
C THR A 289 -7.23 -30.76 -4.04
N VAL A 290 -6.05 -30.32 -3.62
CA VAL A 290 -5.12 -31.11 -2.81
C VAL A 290 -5.00 -30.54 -1.40
N MET A 291 -4.39 -31.31 -0.50
CA MET A 291 -4.05 -30.81 0.84
C MET A 291 -3.19 -29.53 0.75
N PRO A 292 -3.35 -28.57 1.67
CA PRO A 292 -2.53 -27.35 1.70
C PRO A 292 -1.03 -27.60 1.58
N SER A 293 -0.51 -28.65 2.23
CA SER A 293 0.93 -29.00 2.15
C SER A 293 1.41 -29.41 0.76
N LYS A 294 0.50 -29.62 -0.20
CA LYS A 294 0.77 -29.99 -1.60
C LYS A 294 0.28 -28.93 -2.60
N CYS A 295 -0.26 -27.80 -2.14
CA CYS A 295 -0.90 -26.78 -3.00
C CYS A 295 0.04 -26.13 -4.01
N CYS A 296 1.31 -25.97 -3.63
CA CYS A 296 2.12 -24.84 -4.06
C CYS A 296 3.43 -25.32 -4.72
N VAL A 297 3.30 -26.17 -5.74
CA VAL A 297 4.44 -26.72 -6.48
C VAL A 297 5.00 -25.65 -7.42
N LYS A 298 6.23 -25.20 -7.15
CA LYS A 298 6.90 -24.16 -7.96
C LYS A 298 7.09 -24.62 -9.41
N ASN A 299 6.84 -23.72 -10.34
CA ASN A 299 7.00 -23.97 -11.77
C ASN A 299 7.74 -22.78 -12.42
N ALA A 300 8.88 -23.08 -13.04
CA ALA A 300 9.72 -22.09 -13.70
C ALA A 300 9.06 -21.50 -14.97
N LEU A 301 8.13 -22.22 -15.60
CA LEU A 301 7.42 -21.79 -16.81
C LEU A 301 6.25 -20.84 -16.53
N LEU A 302 5.80 -20.74 -15.27
CA LEU A 302 4.75 -19.80 -14.89
C LEU A 302 5.32 -18.37 -14.79
N CYS A 303 5.36 -17.63 -15.89
CA CYS A 303 5.33 -16.15 -15.82
C CYS A 303 3.93 -15.73 -15.35
N PRO A 304 3.77 -14.61 -14.61
CA PRO A 304 2.46 -14.10 -14.17
C PRO A 304 1.39 -14.26 -15.22
#